data_AF-A0A7C3H5S6-F1
#
_entry.id   AF-A0A7C3H5S6-F1
#
_cell.length_a   1.000
_cell.length_b   1.000
_cell.length_c   1.000
_cell.angle_alpha   90.00
_cell.angle_beta   90.00
_cell.angle_gamma   90.00
#
_symmetry.space_group_name_H-M   'P 1'
#
loop_
_entity.id
_entity.type
_entity.pdbx_description
1 polymer ?
#
loop_
_entity_poly.entity_id
_entity_poly.type
_entity_poly.pdbx_seq_one_letter_code
_entity_poly.pdbx_strand_id
1 'polypeptide(L)'
;MIARLLVSRWFPLLLTGALASRAFAPWDWSWAVFPSLMLLFHYWGNARTPAQAFRDGWFWGLGLFGFGVFWLHISIDQYGNLGTLAAMAIALVFIAYLALFPALA
;
A
#
# COMPACT_ATOMS: atom_id res chain seq x y z
N MET A 1 8.70 21.27 -9.45
CA MET A 1 8.38 20.50 -8.23
C MET A 1 7.60 19.21 -8.55
N ILE A 2 6.52 19.27 -9.36
CA ILE A 2 5.71 18.10 -9.78
C ILE A 2 6.52 17.04 -10.56
N ALA A 3 7.44 17.45 -11.43
CA ALA A 3 8.29 16.51 -12.19
C ALA A 3 9.21 15.65 -11.30
N ARG A 4 9.61 16.12 -10.11
CA ARG A 4 10.46 15.36 -9.18
C ARG A 4 9.69 14.24 -8.47
N LEU A 5 8.39 14.42 -8.25
CA LEU A 5 7.50 13.38 -7.72
C LEU A 5 7.29 12.24 -8.73
N LEU A 6 7.37 12.53 -10.04
CA LEU A 6 7.34 11.52 -11.10
C LEU A 6 8.68 10.78 -11.25
N VAL A 7 9.81 11.43 -10.95
CA VAL A 7 11.14 10.79 -10.87
C VAL A 7 11.20 9.80 -9.70
N SER A 8 10.43 10.05 -8.65
CA SER A 8 10.39 9.25 -7.45
C SER A 8 9.34 8.14 -7.54
N ARG A 9 9.73 6.94 -7.99
CA ARG A 9 8.82 5.79 -8.28
C ARG A 9 7.86 5.42 -7.14
N TRP A 10 8.25 5.67 -5.88
CA TRP A 10 7.46 5.26 -4.71
C TRP A 10 6.14 6.00 -4.52
N PHE A 11 6.09 7.30 -4.82
CA PHE A 11 4.89 8.12 -4.60
C PHE A 11 3.70 7.71 -5.48
N PRO A 12 3.84 7.58 -6.81
CA PRO A 12 2.73 7.10 -7.64
C PRO A 12 2.30 5.69 -7.25
N LEU A 13 3.23 4.81 -6.84
CA LEU A 13 2.88 3.46 -6.40
C LEU A 13 2.05 3.44 -5.12
N LEU A 14 2.38 4.27 -4.13
CA LEU A 14 1.55 4.45 -2.92
C LEU A 14 0.13 4.91 -3.28
N LEU A 15 -0.01 5.94 -4.11
CA LEU A 15 -1.33 6.45 -4.52
C LEU A 15 -2.13 5.40 -5.29
N THR A 16 -1.46 4.65 -6.14
CA THR A 16 -2.05 3.60 -6.95
C THR A 16 -2.51 2.42 -6.07
N GLY A 17 -1.74 2.03 -5.05
CA GLY A 17 -2.18 1.05 -4.06
C GLY A 17 -3.39 1.55 -3.25
N ALA A 18 -3.37 2.82 -2.82
CA ALA A 18 -4.49 3.44 -2.12
C ALA A 18 -5.77 3.49 -2.98
N LEU A 19 -5.62 3.64 -4.30
CA LEU A 19 -6.71 3.54 -5.27
C LEU A 19 -7.28 2.12 -5.33
N ALA A 20 -6.46 1.07 -5.31
CA ALA A 20 -6.94 -0.31 -5.26
C ALA A 20 -7.77 -0.59 -4.00
N SER A 21 -7.44 0.01 -2.85
CA SER A 21 -8.27 -0.12 -1.64
C SER A 21 -9.71 0.39 -1.85
N ARG A 22 -9.94 1.34 -2.78
CA ARG A 22 -11.28 1.86 -3.08
C ARG A 22 -12.15 0.89 -3.87
N ALA A 23 -11.59 -0.21 -4.38
CA ALA A 23 -12.35 -1.27 -5.00
C ALA A 23 -13.23 -2.05 -4.01
N PHE A 24 -12.93 -1.92 -2.72
CA PHE A 24 -13.66 -2.56 -1.63
C PHE A 24 -14.53 -1.55 -0.88
N ALA A 25 -15.31 -2.05 0.08
CA ALA A 25 -16.09 -1.23 0.98
C ALA A 25 -15.22 -0.14 1.64
N PRO A 26 -15.79 1.04 1.93
CA PRO A 26 -17.17 1.47 1.68
C PRO A 26 -17.43 2.07 0.27
N TRP A 27 -16.46 2.07 -0.64
CA TRP A 27 -16.57 2.80 -1.90
C TRP A 27 -17.11 1.95 -3.06
N ASP A 28 -16.83 0.65 -3.05
CA ASP A 28 -17.29 -0.30 -4.07
C ASP A 28 -16.94 0.11 -5.51
N TRP A 29 -15.85 0.87 -5.69
CA TRP A 29 -15.33 1.25 -7.01
C TRP A 29 -14.55 0.08 -7.61
N SER A 30 -15.23 -1.03 -7.87
CA SER A 30 -14.61 -2.27 -8.37
C SER A 30 -13.71 -2.05 -9.59
N TRP A 31 -14.03 -1.06 -10.42
CA TRP A 31 -13.22 -0.65 -11.57
C TRP A 31 -11.84 -0.09 -11.21
N ALA A 32 -11.63 0.44 -10.00
CA ALA A 32 -10.39 1.08 -9.55
C ALA A 32 -9.21 0.10 -9.42
N VAL A 33 -9.49 -1.20 -9.28
CA VAL A 33 -8.45 -2.24 -9.22
C VAL A 33 -7.69 -2.36 -10.54
N PHE A 34 -8.37 -2.18 -11.68
CA PHE A 34 -7.75 -2.34 -13.00
C PHE A 34 -6.66 -1.31 -13.29
N PRO A 35 -6.90 0.02 -13.20
CA PRO A 35 -5.84 1.00 -13.39
C PRO A 35 -4.75 0.87 -12.32
N SER A 36 -5.11 0.42 -11.11
CA SER A 36 -4.14 0.21 -10.04
C SER A 36 -3.12 -0.89 -10.38
N LEU A 37 -3.61 -2.07 -10.78
CA LEU A 37 -2.76 -3.19 -11.18
C LEU A 37 -2.02 -2.90 -12.49
N MET A 38 -2.66 -2.23 -13.44
CA MET A 38 -2.03 -1.83 -14.70
C MET A 38 -0.78 -0.98 -14.44
N LEU A 39 -0.87 -0.01 -13.53
CA LEU A 39 0.28 0.80 -13.15
C LEU A 39 1.34 -0.03 -12.42
N LEU A 40 0.97 -0.87 -11.44
CA LEU A 40 1.93 -1.75 -10.77
C LEU A 40 2.73 -2.59 -11.78
N PHE A 41 2.04 -3.26 -12.71
CA PHE A 41 2.68 -4.10 -13.73
C PHE A 41 3.51 -3.28 -14.72
N HIS A 42 3.09 -2.06 -15.05
CA HIS A 42 3.92 -1.14 -15.83
C HIS A 42 5.24 -0.81 -15.11
N TYR A 43 5.19 -0.53 -13.80
CA TYR A 43 6.42 -0.27 -13.03
C TYR A 43 7.31 -1.52 -12.95
N TRP A 44 6.76 -2.71 -12.68
CA TRP A 44 7.51 -3.97 -12.68
C TRP A 44 8.13 -4.31 -14.02
N GLY A 45 7.40 -4.18 -15.13
CA GLY A 45 7.92 -4.42 -16.48
C GLY A 45 9.06 -3.48 -16.87
N ASN A 46 9.16 -2.31 -16.22
CA ASN A 46 10.22 -1.33 -16.41
C ASN A 46 11.27 -1.34 -15.27
N ALA A 47 11.21 -2.30 -14.35
CA ALA A 47 12.20 -2.43 -13.28
C ALA A 47 13.52 -2.96 -13.85
N ARG A 48 14.62 -2.29 -13.54
CA ARG A 48 15.97 -2.64 -14.02
C ARG A 48 16.66 -3.67 -13.13
N THR A 49 16.19 -3.84 -11.90
CA THR A 49 16.77 -4.78 -10.93
C THR A 49 15.68 -5.44 -10.10
N PRO A 50 15.91 -6.66 -9.56
CA PRO A 50 14.98 -7.31 -8.64
C PRO A 50 14.68 -6.45 -7.41
N ALA A 51 15.68 -5.77 -6.87
CA ALA A 51 15.50 -4.87 -5.73
C ALA A 51 14.58 -3.68 -6.05
N GLN A 52 14.56 -3.21 -7.30
CA GLN A 52 13.63 -2.17 -7.74
C GLN A 52 12.21 -2.71 -7.82
N ALA A 53 12.00 -3.88 -8.42
CA ALA A 53 10.67 -4.51 -8.48
C ALA A 53 10.12 -4.80 -7.07
N PHE A 54 10.97 -5.28 -6.16
CA PHE A 54 10.63 -5.47 -4.76
C PHE A 54 10.15 -4.18 -4.11
N ARG A 55 10.91 -3.07 -4.24
CA ARG A 55 10.51 -1.77 -3.69
C ARG A 55 9.20 -1.28 -4.31
N ASP A 56 9.04 -1.47 -5.62
CA ASP A 56 7.85 -1.02 -6.32
C ASP A 56 6.60 -1.76 -5.80
N GLY A 57 6.69 -3.09 -5.66
CA GLY A 57 5.63 -3.91 -5.06
C GLY A 57 5.37 -3.54 -3.61
N TRP A 58 6.42 -3.30 -2.82
CA TRP A 58 6.29 -2.91 -1.42
C TRP A 58 5.58 -1.56 -1.25
N PHE A 59 5.94 -0.53 -2.01
CA PHE A 59 5.27 0.77 -1.94
C PHE A 59 3.82 0.71 -2.42
N TRP A 60 3.53 -0.08 -3.46
CA TRP A 60 2.15 -0.31 -3.87
C TRP A 60 1.35 -1.03 -2.77
N GLY A 61 1.94 -2.06 -2.15
CA GLY A 61 1.35 -2.79 -1.02
C GLY A 61 1.09 -1.88 0.19
N LEU A 62 2.03 -1.00 0.53
CA LEU A 62 1.84 0.00 1.59
C LEU A 62 0.64 0.92 1.32
N GLY A 63 0.43 1.31 0.07
CA GLY A 63 -0.76 2.08 -0.33
C GLY A 63 -2.05 1.28 -0.16
N LEU A 64 -2.06 0.03 -0.64
CA LEU A 64 -3.23 -0.84 -0.55
C LEU A 64 -3.63 -1.13 0.89
N PHE A 65 -2.70 -1.64 1.70
CA PHE A 65 -2.98 -2.04 3.08
C PHE A 65 -3.05 -0.83 4.02
N GLY A 66 -2.24 0.21 3.79
CA GLY A 66 -2.27 1.43 4.58
C GLY A 66 -3.61 2.15 4.54
N PHE A 67 -4.31 2.12 3.41
CA PHE A 67 -5.66 2.67 3.32
C PHE A 67 -6.75 1.63 3.59
N GLY A 68 -6.52 0.37 3.24
CA GLY A 68 -7.54 -0.68 3.34
C GLY A 68 -7.69 -1.33 4.71
N VAL A 69 -6.63 -1.39 5.52
CA VAL A 69 -6.64 -2.11 6.81
C VAL A 69 -6.17 -1.29 8.01
N PHE A 70 -5.82 -0.01 7.84
CA PHE A 70 -5.36 0.80 8.97
C PHE A 70 -6.40 0.96 10.07
N TRP A 71 -7.69 0.84 9.77
CA TRP A 71 -8.78 0.82 10.76
C TRP A 71 -8.60 -0.27 11.84
N LEU A 72 -7.78 -1.30 11.60
CA LEU A 72 -7.46 -2.36 12.56
C LEU A 72 -6.83 -1.82 13.86
N HIS A 73 -6.22 -0.63 13.84
CA HIS A 73 -5.70 0.00 15.06
C HIS A 73 -6.77 0.17 16.14
N ILE A 74 -8.05 0.36 15.76
CA ILE A 74 -9.17 0.49 16.71
C ILE A 74 -9.35 -0.79 17.51
N SER A 75 -9.35 -1.94 16.82
CA SER A 75 -9.46 -3.26 17.47
C SER A 75 -8.23 -3.56 18.33
N ILE A 76 -7.02 -3.20 17.86
CA ILE A 76 -5.79 -3.39 18.64
C ILE A 76 -5.82 -2.55 19.92
N ASP A 77 -6.29 -1.31 19.86
CA ASP A 77 -6.42 -0.45 21.04
C ASP A 77 -7.46 -1.02 22.02
N GLN A 78 -8.65 -1.36 21.50
CA GLN A 78 -9.78 -1.85 22.31
C GLN A 78 -9.49 -3.18 23.01
N TYR A 79 -8.87 -4.14 22.32
CA TYR A 79 -8.65 -5.49 22.85
C TYR A 79 -7.22 -5.73 23.36
N GLY A 80 -6.26 -4.87 23.00
CA GLY A 80 -4.86 -4.99 23.42
C GLY A 80 -4.55 -4.27 24.72
N ASN A 81 -5.33 -3.26 25.12
CA ASN A 81 -5.06 -2.43 26.31
C ASN A 81 -3.65 -1.80 26.31
N LEU A 82 -3.17 -1.38 25.12
CA LEU A 82 -1.80 -0.86 24.91
C LEU A 82 -1.76 0.67 24.77
N GLY A 83 -2.91 1.31 24.58
CA GLY A 83 -3.04 2.72 24.25
C GLY A 83 -2.87 3.00 22.75
N THR A 84 -3.45 4.10 22.29
CA THR A 84 -3.64 4.42 20.87
C THR A 84 -2.33 4.49 20.08
N LEU A 85 -1.27 5.08 20.64
CA LEU A 85 0.02 5.20 19.94
C LEU A 85 0.65 3.82 19.66
N ALA A 86 0.62 2.93 20.65
CA ALA A 86 1.12 1.56 20.49
C ALA A 86 0.27 0.78 19.48
N ALA A 87 -1.06 0.93 19.53
CA ALA A 87 -1.97 0.30 18.59
C ALA A 87 -1.74 0.74 17.14
N MET A 88 -1.53 2.05 16.90
CA MET A 88 -1.17 2.57 15.58
C MET A 88 0.19 2.05 15.12
N ALA A 89 1.20 2.00 15.99
CA ALA A 89 2.52 1.47 15.65
C ALA A 89 2.45 -0.01 15.22
N ILE A 90 1.69 -0.83 15.96
CA ILE A 90 1.47 -2.24 15.61
C ILE A 90 0.74 -2.36 14.27
N ALA A 91 -0.30 -1.56 14.02
CA ALA A 91 -1.00 -1.55 12.75
C ALA A 91 -0.07 -1.17 11.58
N LEU A 92 0.82 -0.19 11.76
CA LEU A 92 1.81 0.19 10.74
C LEU A 92 2.82 -0.93 10.46
N VAL A 93 3.29 -1.64 11.49
CA VAL A 93 4.15 -2.82 11.31
C VAL A 93 3.41 -3.92 10.56
N PHE A 94 2.15 -4.17 10.91
CA PHE A 94 1.31 -5.14 10.23
C PHE A 94 1.12 -4.79 8.74
N ILE A 95 0.85 -3.53 8.42
CA ILE A 95 0.75 -3.02 7.04
C ILE A 95 2.08 -3.23 6.29
N ALA A 96 3.21 -2.89 6.92
CA ALA A 96 4.53 -3.06 6.32
C ALA A 96 4.86 -4.54 6.07
N TYR A 97 4.40 -5.44 6.94
CA TYR A 97 4.50 -6.88 6.76
C TYR A 97 3.62 -7.39 5.61
N LEU A 98 2.34 -6.99 5.54
CA LEU A 98 1.46 -7.38 4.43
C LEU A 98 1.97 -6.87 3.08
N ALA A 99 2.57 -5.68 3.05
CA ALA A 99 3.20 -5.13 1.86
C ALA A 99 4.37 -5.97 1.32
N LEU A 100 4.92 -6.90 2.10
CA LEU A 100 5.93 -7.85 1.61
C LEU A 100 5.36 -8.86 0.61
N PHE A 101 4.05 -9.19 0.66
CA PHE A 101 3.46 -10.14 -0.28
C PHE A 101 3.49 -9.61 -1.73
N PRO A 102 2.99 -8.39 -2.03
CA PRO A 102 3.21 -7.79 -3.35
C PRO A 102 4.69 -7.58 -3.67
N ALA A 103 5.54 -7.29 -2.69
CA ALA A 103 6.97 -7.11 -2.94
C ALA A 103 7.70 -8.39 -3.39
N LEU A 104 7.18 -9.56 -3.03
CA LEU A 104 7.76 -10.87 -3.30
C LEU A 104 7.05 -11.66 -4.42
N ALA A 105 5.97 -11.11 -4.99
CA ALA A 105 5.21 -11.71 -6.08
C ALA A 105 5.98 -11.65 -7.41
#